data_AF-A0A7K2VYJ7-F1
#
_entry.id   AF-A0A7K2VYJ7-F1
#
_cell.length_a   1.000
_cell.length_b   1.000
_cell.length_c   1.000
_cell.angle_alpha   90.00
_cell.angle_beta   90.00
_cell.angle_gamma   90.00
#
_symmetry.space_group_name_H-M   'P 1'
#
loop_
_entity.id
_entity.type
_entity.pdbx_description
1 polymer ?
#
loop_
_entity_poly.entity_id
_entity_poly.type
_entity_poly.pdbx_seq_one_letter_code
_entity_poly.pdbx_strand_id
1 'polypeptide(L)'
;MQVTIPGALADYLARADLTTGPASTDPATPAARATLDAGRRGRGRTLVITPASTAVLQFISAFAEVILINRPLHTAAEARAARTWLDRAGRATSTLATNLAATEEEMRYAAELVTEAEATAGTWRGEWIGEHSTATAPALFPLDREQGALFA
;
A
#
# COMPACT_ATOMS: atom_id res chain seq x y z
N MET A 1 7.86 -4.72 -5.47
CA MET A 1 7.96 -5.56 -6.69
C MET A 1 7.17 -4.91 -7.83
N GLN A 2 7.68 -4.85 -9.05
CA GLN A 2 6.96 -4.31 -10.22
C GLN A 2 6.48 -5.42 -11.16
N VAL A 3 5.29 -5.27 -11.74
CA VAL A 3 4.69 -6.22 -12.70
C VAL A 3 4.28 -5.47 -13.97
N THR A 4 4.58 -6.06 -15.14
CA THR A 4 4.27 -5.44 -16.43
C THR A 4 3.02 -6.06 -17.07
N ILE A 5 1.96 -5.27 -17.17
CA ILE A 5 0.73 -5.57 -17.89
C ILE A 5 0.95 -5.29 -19.40
N PRO A 6 0.67 -6.27 -20.29
CA PRO A 6 0.71 -6.05 -21.73
C PRO A 6 -0.32 -5.01 -22.18
N GLY A 7 0.04 -4.18 -23.16
CA GLY A 7 -0.75 -2.99 -23.52
C GLY A 7 -2.19 -3.25 -23.92
N ALA A 8 -2.45 -4.30 -24.72
CA ALA A 8 -3.83 -4.61 -25.12
C ALA A 8 -4.72 -5.04 -23.94
N LEU A 9 -4.14 -5.66 -22.90
CA LEU A 9 -4.86 -5.96 -21.67
C LEU A 9 -5.06 -4.70 -20.83
N ALA A 10 -4.06 -3.83 -20.72
CA ALA A 10 -4.19 -2.55 -20.03
C ALA A 10 -5.29 -1.66 -20.67
N ASP A 11 -5.34 -1.62 -22.01
CA ASP A 11 -6.35 -0.88 -22.76
C ASP A 11 -7.76 -1.53 -22.65
N TYR A 12 -7.83 -2.84 -22.41
CA TYR A 12 -9.08 -3.52 -22.08
C TYR A 12 -9.57 -3.18 -20.67
N LEU A 13 -8.68 -3.23 -19.67
CA LEU A 13 -9.01 -2.87 -18.28
C LEU A 13 -9.44 -1.40 -18.15
N ALA A 14 -8.82 -0.49 -18.91
CA ALA A 14 -9.20 0.91 -18.93
C ALA A 14 -10.60 1.16 -19.53
N ARG A 15 -11.09 0.23 -20.36
CA ARG A 15 -12.46 0.25 -20.90
C ARG A 15 -13.46 -0.51 -20.03
N ALA A 16 -12.98 -1.41 -19.17
CA ALA A 16 -13.84 -2.09 -18.22
C ALA A 16 -14.37 -1.07 -17.22
N ASP A 17 -15.70 -1.01 -17.07
CA ASP A 17 -16.31 -0.16 -16.07
C ASP A 17 -16.08 -0.74 -14.67
N LEU A 18 -14.96 -0.32 -14.06
CA LEU A 18 -14.59 -0.68 -12.68
C LEU A 18 -15.31 0.19 -11.64
N THR A 19 -16.05 1.21 -12.06
CA THR A 19 -16.70 2.19 -11.16
C THR A 19 -18.15 1.90 -10.89
N THR A 20 -18.89 1.47 -11.91
CA THR A 20 -20.34 1.26 -11.85
C THR A 20 -20.78 -0.08 -12.44
N GLY A 21 -19.85 -0.82 -13.05
CA GLY A 21 -20.14 -2.11 -13.68
C GLY A 21 -20.20 -3.28 -12.68
N PRO A 22 -20.48 -4.50 -13.15
CA PRO A 22 -20.56 -5.69 -12.29
C PRO A 22 -19.25 -5.98 -11.55
N ALA A 23 -18.11 -5.60 -12.14
CA ALA A 23 -16.80 -5.70 -11.51
C ALA A 23 -16.66 -4.80 -10.28
N SER A 24 -17.43 -3.70 -10.17
CA SER A 24 -17.32 -2.76 -9.03
C SER A 24 -17.68 -3.38 -7.68
N THR A 25 -18.40 -4.51 -7.68
CA THR A 25 -18.80 -5.21 -6.46
C THR A 25 -17.68 -6.06 -5.85
N ASP A 26 -16.61 -6.32 -6.59
CA ASP A 26 -15.46 -7.08 -6.09
C ASP A 26 -14.68 -6.26 -5.04
N PRO A 27 -14.38 -6.84 -3.86
CA PRO A 27 -13.65 -6.14 -2.80
C PRO A 27 -12.23 -5.71 -3.20
N ALA A 28 -11.61 -6.36 -4.19
CA ALA A 28 -10.30 -5.98 -4.71
C ALA A 28 -10.34 -4.75 -5.64
N THR A 29 -11.54 -4.32 -6.10
CA THR A 29 -11.68 -3.25 -7.10
C THR A 29 -11.06 -1.93 -6.70
N PRO A 30 -11.25 -1.39 -5.47
CA PRO A 30 -10.64 -0.12 -5.08
C PRO A 30 -9.11 -0.16 -5.14
N ALA A 31 -8.51 -1.26 -4.65
CA ALA A 31 -7.07 -1.47 -4.67
C ALA A 31 -6.53 -1.69 -6.10
N ALA A 32 -7.28 -2.42 -6.93
CA ALA A 32 -6.93 -2.63 -8.33
C ALA A 32 -6.98 -1.32 -9.12
N ARG A 33 -8.00 -0.48 -8.90
CA ARG A 33 -8.10 0.84 -9.53
C ARG A 33 -6.94 1.74 -9.12
N ALA A 34 -6.68 1.86 -7.81
CA ALA A 34 -5.55 2.64 -7.33
C ALA A 34 -4.20 2.15 -7.91
N THR A 35 -4.04 0.83 -8.05
CA THR A 35 -2.83 0.22 -8.64
C THR A 35 -2.70 0.55 -10.13
N LEU A 36 -3.80 0.52 -10.88
CA LEU A 36 -3.82 0.84 -12.32
C LEU A 36 -3.60 2.33 -12.57
N ASP A 37 -4.22 3.20 -11.75
CA ASP A 37 -4.09 4.65 -11.83
C ASP A 37 -2.67 5.12 -11.49
N ALA A 38 -2.03 4.50 -10.49
CA ALA A 38 -0.63 4.73 -10.16
C ALA A 38 0.35 4.09 -11.17
N GLY A 39 -0.16 3.30 -12.12
CA GLY A 39 0.64 2.56 -13.08
C GLY A 39 1.40 3.49 -14.05
N ARG A 40 2.67 3.18 -14.29
CA ARG A 40 3.51 3.94 -15.23
C ARG A 40 3.46 3.29 -16.61
N ARG A 41 3.27 4.08 -17.67
CA ARG A 41 3.42 3.56 -19.05
C ARG A 41 4.87 3.20 -19.34
N GLY A 42 5.09 1.96 -19.76
CA GLY A 42 6.39 1.41 -20.13
C GLY A 42 6.64 1.43 -21.64
N ARG A 43 7.72 0.77 -22.07
CA ARG A 43 8.05 0.63 -23.50
C ARG A 43 6.99 -0.22 -24.21
N GLY A 44 6.58 0.18 -25.42
CA GLY A 44 5.66 -0.61 -26.26
C GLY A 44 4.23 -0.69 -25.75
N ARG A 45 3.66 0.41 -25.23
CA ARG A 45 2.29 0.53 -24.69
C ARG A 45 2.00 -0.34 -23.46
N THR A 46 3.02 -0.86 -22.79
CA THR A 46 2.85 -1.63 -21.55
C THR A 46 2.49 -0.73 -20.37
N LEU A 47 1.88 -1.30 -19.34
CA LEU A 47 1.62 -0.62 -18.06
C LEU A 47 2.39 -1.36 -16.96
N VAL A 48 3.27 -0.65 -16.27
CA VAL A 48 4.03 -1.17 -15.14
C VAL A 48 3.32 -0.77 -13.87
N ILE A 49 2.94 -1.76 -13.06
CA ILE A 49 2.23 -1.56 -11.80
C ILE A 49 3.04 -2.07 -10.63
N THR A 50 2.77 -1.52 -9.45
CA THR A 50 3.24 -2.03 -8.17
C THR A 50 2.02 -2.55 -7.41
N PRO A 51 1.72 -3.86 -7.47
CA PRO A 51 0.55 -4.40 -6.81
C PRO A 51 0.69 -4.32 -5.28
N ALA A 52 -0.35 -3.82 -4.62
CA ALA A 52 -0.40 -3.77 -3.15
C ALA A 52 -0.72 -5.13 -2.51
N SER A 53 -1.38 -6.03 -3.25
CA SER A 53 -1.77 -7.35 -2.74
C SER A 53 -1.88 -8.39 -3.86
N THR A 54 -1.92 -9.66 -3.48
CA THR A 54 -2.18 -10.78 -4.41
C THR A 54 -3.60 -10.73 -4.98
N ALA A 55 -4.56 -10.18 -4.23
CA ALA A 55 -5.94 -9.99 -4.69
C ALA A 55 -6.02 -9.09 -5.93
N VAL A 56 -5.20 -8.04 -6.01
CA VAL A 56 -5.13 -7.19 -7.23
C VAL A 56 -4.67 -8.00 -8.44
N LEU A 57 -3.68 -8.87 -8.27
CA LEU A 57 -3.18 -9.73 -9.35
C LEU A 57 -4.22 -10.77 -9.77
N GLN A 58 -4.95 -11.35 -8.83
CA GLN A 58 -6.04 -12.29 -9.10
C GLN A 58 -7.19 -11.60 -9.83
N PHE A 59 -7.59 -10.41 -9.39
CA PHE A 59 -8.62 -9.60 -10.02
C PHE A 59 -8.30 -9.31 -11.49
N ILE A 60 -7.08 -8.83 -11.79
CA ILE A 60 -6.65 -8.60 -13.17
C ILE A 60 -6.59 -9.91 -13.97
N SER A 61 -6.22 -11.02 -13.32
CA SER A 61 -6.19 -12.34 -13.97
C SER A 61 -7.58 -12.83 -14.35
N ALA A 62 -8.62 -12.54 -13.56
CA ALA A 62 -10.01 -12.84 -13.92
C ALA A 62 -10.44 -12.17 -15.23
N PHE A 63 -10.03 -10.91 -15.48
CA PHE A 63 -10.28 -10.27 -16.77
C PHE A 63 -9.54 -10.95 -17.93
N ALA A 64 -8.29 -11.36 -17.70
CA ALA A 64 -7.53 -12.10 -18.71
C ALA A 64 -8.20 -13.45 -19.03
N GLU A 65 -8.72 -14.14 -18.03
CA GLU A 65 -9.48 -15.39 -18.19
C GLU A 65 -10.77 -15.17 -18.98
N VAL A 66 -11.54 -14.12 -18.66
CA VAL A 66 -12.76 -13.74 -19.41
C VAL A 66 -12.45 -13.53 -20.89
N ILE A 67 -11.33 -12.88 -21.22
CA ILE A 67 -10.88 -12.68 -22.61
C ILE A 67 -10.64 -14.02 -23.32
N LEU A 68 -10.07 -14.99 -22.61
CA LEU A 68 -9.73 -16.30 -23.16
C LEU A 68 -10.94 -17.23 -23.25
N ILE A 69 -11.86 -17.17 -22.29
CA ILE A 69 -13.13 -17.91 -22.31
C ILE A 69 -13.99 -17.40 -23.47
N ASN A 70 -14.14 -16.07 -23.60
CA ASN A 70 -14.94 -15.44 -24.64
C ASN A 70 -14.12 -15.08 -25.88
N ARG A 71 -13.13 -15.91 -26.23
CA ARG A 71 -12.14 -15.63 -27.28
C ARG A 71 -12.71 -15.06 -28.59
N PRO A 72 -13.87 -15.52 -29.13
CA PRO A 72 -14.44 -14.97 -30.36
C PRO A 72 -14.87 -13.50 -30.27
N LEU A 73 -15.14 -12.99 -29.06
CA LEU A 73 -15.55 -11.59 -28.82
C LEU A 73 -14.36 -10.62 -28.69
N HIS A 74 -13.13 -11.15 -28.71
CA HIS A 74 -11.92 -10.38 -28.45
C HIS A 74 -10.92 -10.42 -29.62
N THR A 75 -10.08 -9.40 -29.71
CA THR A 75 -9.04 -9.31 -30.72
C THR A 75 -7.90 -10.31 -30.48
N ALA A 76 -7.16 -10.67 -31.52
CA ALA A 76 -5.96 -11.50 -31.37
C ALA A 76 -4.84 -10.84 -30.56
N ALA A 77 -4.84 -9.51 -30.45
CA ALA A 77 -3.92 -8.79 -29.58
C ALA A 77 -4.29 -8.96 -28.09
N GLU A 78 -5.57 -8.82 -27.75
CA GLU A 78 -6.09 -8.99 -26.38
C GLU A 78 -5.86 -10.42 -25.88
N ALA A 79 -6.14 -11.44 -26.68
CA ALA A 79 -5.92 -12.83 -26.26
C ALA A 79 -4.43 -13.18 -26.06
N ARG A 80 -3.53 -12.64 -26.90
CA ARG A 80 -2.08 -12.81 -26.70
C ARG A 80 -1.61 -12.09 -25.45
N ALA A 81 -2.13 -10.88 -25.21
CA ALA A 81 -1.86 -10.11 -24.00
C ALA A 81 -2.35 -10.84 -22.74
N ALA A 82 -3.55 -11.42 -22.76
CA ALA A 82 -4.12 -12.19 -21.66
C ALA A 82 -3.25 -13.40 -21.29
N ARG A 83 -2.82 -14.21 -22.28
CA ARG A 83 -1.89 -15.33 -22.03
C ARG A 83 -0.56 -14.86 -21.43
N THR A 84 0.03 -13.84 -22.05
CA THR A 84 1.28 -13.25 -21.57
C THR A 84 1.15 -12.72 -20.14
N TRP A 85 -0.02 -12.18 -19.78
CA TRP A 85 -0.31 -11.77 -18.42
C TRP A 85 -0.36 -12.95 -17.47
N LEU A 86 -1.14 -14.00 -17.76
CA LEU A 86 -1.28 -15.15 -16.86
C LEU A 86 0.08 -15.83 -16.59
N ASP A 87 0.94 -15.95 -17.61
CA ASP A 87 2.31 -16.47 -17.45
C ASP A 87 3.19 -15.61 -16.53
N ARG A 88 2.90 -14.31 -16.41
CA ARG A 88 3.63 -13.36 -15.55
C ARG A 88 3.00 -13.25 -14.17
N ALA A 89 1.67 -13.22 -14.10
CA ALA A 89 0.89 -13.07 -12.89
C ALA A 89 1.15 -14.23 -11.93
N GLY A 90 1.22 -15.47 -12.43
CA GLY A 90 1.57 -16.63 -11.58
C GLY A 90 2.91 -16.45 -10.85
N ARG A 91 3.94 -15.98 -11.57
CA ARG A 91 5.27 -15.69 -10.98
C ARG A 91 5.21 -14.51 -10.01
N ALA A 92 4.53 -13.43 -10.39
CA ALA A 92 4.37 -12.24 -9.55
C ALA A 92 3.62 -12.54 -8.24
N THR A 93 2.55 -13.33 -8.28
CA THR A 93 1.79 -13.72 -7.09
C THR A 93 2.65 -14.50 -6.10
N SER A 94 3.45 -15.45 -6.59
CA SER A 94 4.38 -16.21 -5.75
C SER A 94 5.42 -15.29 -5.10
N THR A 95 6.08 -14.43 -5.88
CA THR A 95 7.09 -13.51 -5.35
C THR A 95 6.50 -12.50 -4.35
N LEU A 96 5.29 -11.98 -4.62
CA LEU A 96 4.63 -11.04 -3.72
C LEU A 96 4.26 -11.71 -2.39
N ALA A 97 3.72 -12.93 -2.42
CA ALA A 97 3.39 -13.67 -1.22
C ALA A 97 4.63 -13.94 -0.35
N THR A 98 5.76 -14.30 -0.96
CA THR A 98 7.03 -14.47 -0.24
C THR A 98 7.49 -13.18 0.42
N ASN A 99 7.43 -12.05 -0.29
CA ASN A 99 7.85 -10.76 0.26
C ASN A 99 6.95 -10.31 1.42
N LEU A 100 5.63 -10.52 1.31
CA LEU A 100 4.69 -10.19 2.38
C LEU A 100 4.95 -11.05 3.62
N ALA A 101 5.18 -12.35 3.45
CA ALA A 101 5.52 -13.25 4.56
C ALA A 101 6.82 -12.83 5.27
N ALA A 102 7.87 -12.47 4.52
CA ALA A 102 9.11 -11.97 5.09
C ALA A 102 8.92 -10.66 5.87
N THR A 103 8.12 -9.73 5.32
CA THR A 103 7.82 -8.46 5.99
C THR A 103 7.04 -8.68 7.29
N GLU A 104 6.08 -9.61 7.31
CA GLU A 104 5.33 -9.97 8.52
C GLU A 104 6.22 -10.59 9.61
N GLU A 105 7.23 -11.36 9.22
CA GLU A 105 8.20 -11.95 10.15
C GLU A 105 9.11 -10.87 10.77
N GLU A 106 9.60 -9.94 9.95
CA GLU A 106 10.37 -8.77 10.41
C GLU A 106 9.55 -7.91 11.39
N MET A 107 8.26 -7.67 11.08
CA MET A 107 7.36 -6.91 11.96
C MET A 107 7.12 -7.61 13.30
N ARG A 108 6.99 -8.95 13.30
CA ARG A 108 6.88 -9.72 14.55
C ARG A 108 8.14 -9.62 15.39
N TYR A 109 9.31 -9.80 14.78
CA TYR A 109 10.59 -9.65 15.46
C TYR A 109 10.80 -8.22 16.03
N ALA A 110 10.42 -7.20 15.27
CA ALA A 110 10.48 -5.81 15.75
C ALA A 110 9.53 -5.58 16.93
N ALA A 111 8.32 -6.14 16.90
CA ALA A 111 7.39 -6.07 18.03
C ALA A 111 7.96 -6.77 19.28
N GLU A 112 8.59 -7.94 19.12
CA GLU A 112 9.27 -8.66 20.22
C GLU A 112 10.41 -7.82 20.83
N LEU A 113 11.27 -7.20 20.00
CA LEU A 113 12.34 -6.31 20.47
C LEU A 113 11.82 -5.08 21.23
N VAL A 114 10.71 -4.48 20.79
CA VAL A 114 10.09 -3.34 21.51
C VAL A 114 9.59 -3.78 22.88
N THR A 115 9.05 -4.99 23.01
CA THR A 115 8.60 -5.52 24.31
C THR A 115 9.74 -5.83 25.28
N GLU A 116 10.92 -6.26 24.82
CA GLU A 116 12.10 -6.43 25.70
C GLU A 116 12.72 -5.09 26.14
N ALA A 117 12.75 -4.10 25.23
CA ALA A 117 13.28 -2.76 25.54
C ALA A 117 12.41 -1.98 26.53
N GLU A 118 11.07 -2.11 26.46
CA GLU A 118 10.16 -1.47 27.41
C GLU A 118 10.11 -2.17 28.78
N ALA A 119 10.56 -3.42 28.87
CA ALA A 119 10.52 -4.21 30.12
C ALA A 119 11.77 -4.07 31.01
N THR A 120 12.90 -3.53 30.51
CA THR A 120 14.19 -3.69 31.21
C THR A 120 14.65 -2.52 32.08
N ALA A 121 13.92 -1.41 32.19
CA ALA A 121 14.30 -0.38 33.18
C ALA A 121 13.11 0.47 33.59
N GLY A 122 13.05 0.83 34.87
CA GLY A 122 12.01 1.67 35.49
C GLY A 122 11.87 3.10 34.95
N THR A 123 12.18 3.35 33.68
CA THR A 123 12.13 4.64 32.98
C THR A 123 10.71 5.16 32.73
N TRP A 124 9.69 4.30 32.81
CA TRP A 124 8.28 4.70 32.61
C TRP A 124 7.57 5.10 33.90
N ARG A 125 8.20 4.94 35.08
CA ARG A 125 7.66 5.44 36.35
C ARG A 125 7.98 6.91 36.56
N GLY A 126 7.66 7.76 35.58
CA GLY A 126 7.47 9.20 35.79
C GLY A 126 8.63 10.00 36.39
N GLU A 127 9.86 9.46 36.46
CA GLU A 127 11.02 10.25 36.87
C GLU A 127 11.55 10.96 35.62
N TRP A 128 10.98 12.14 35.40
CA TRP A 128 11.38 13.02 34.31
C TRP A 128 12.87 13.34 34.48
N ILE A 129 13.68 12.97 33.48
CA ILE A 129 15.10 13.35 33.37
C ILE A 129 15.14 14.88 33.19
N GLY A 130 15.07 15.60 34.31
CA GLY A 130 14.85 17.03 34.33
C GLY A 130 14.26 17.57 35.64
N GLU A 131 13.60 16.73 36.45
CA GLU A 131 13.06 17.13 37.76
C GLU A 131 14.18 17.27 38.80
N HIS A 132 15.01 18.29 38.63
CA HIS A 132 15.73 18.85 39.76
C HIS A 132 14.69 19.56 40.61
N SER A 133 14.49 19.10 41.85
CA SER A 133 13.66 19.80 42.83
C SER A 133 14.06 21.27 42.86
N THR A 134 13.24 22.15 42.27
CA THR A 134 13.48 23.58 42.19
C THR A 134 13.19 24.20 43.55
N ALA A 135 13.91 23.79 44.58
CA ALA A 135 13.93 24.49 45.86
C ALA A 135 14.85 25.72 45.82
N THR A 136 15.70 25.89 44.79
CA THR A 136 16.69 26.98 44.74
C THR A 136 17.18 27.31 43.33
N ALA A 137 16.30 27.49 42.35
CA ALA A 137 16.69 28.06 41.05
C ALA A 137 15.94 29.40 40.84
N PRO A 138 16.64 30.51 40.56
CA PRO A 138 15.98 31.77 40.23
C PRO A 138 15.21 31.59 38.92
N ALA A 139 13.95 32.03 38.88
CA ALA A 139 13.13 31.97 37.67
C ALA A 139 13.85 32.70 36.53
N LEU A 140 14.03 32.02 35.39
CA LEU A 140 14.68 32.57 34.19
C LEU A 140 13.91 33.73 33.56
N PHE A 141 12.65 33.95 33.95
CA PHE A 141 11.83 35.08 33.53
C PHE A 141 11.02 35.60 34.72
N PRO A 142 11.24 36.85 35.18
CA PRO A 142 10.31 37.47 36.11
C PRO A 142 8.99 37.74 35.40
N LEU A 143 7.91 37.14 35.90
CA LEU A 143 6.55 37.50 35.50
C LEU A 143 6.19 38.81 36.20
N ASP A 144 6.37 39.94 35.52
CA ASP A 144 5.77 41.20 35.95
C ASP A 144 4.24 41.06 35.87
N ARG A 145 3.57 41.22 37.01
CA ARG A 145 2.10 41.18 37.12
C ARG A 145 1.47 42.47 36.61
N GLU A 146 1.68 42.83 35.35
CA GLU A 146 0.93 43.94 34.72
C GLU A 146 0.59 43.62 33.26
N GLN A 147 -0.17 42.54 33.01
CA GLN A 147 -0.87 42.35 31.73
C GLN A 147 -2.29 41.85 31.99
N GLY A 148 -3.14 42.76 32.44
CA GLY A 148 -4.56 42.50 32.70
C GLY A 148 -5.41 43.76 32.61
N ALA A 149 -5.31 44.52 31.51
CA ALA A 149 -6.20 45.65 31.24
C ALA A 149 -6.25 46.06 29.75
N LEU A 150 -6.47 45.11 28.83
CA LEU A 150 -6.61 45.45 27.40
C LEU A 150 -7.91 45.02 26.73
N PHE A 151 -8.93 44.61 27.51
CA PHE A 151 -10.28 44.35 26.99
C PHE A 151 -11.37 44.69 28.01
N ALA A 152 -11.37 45.93 28.53
CA ALA A 152 -12.53 46.53 29.19
C ALA A 152 -13.12 47.60 28.27
#